data_AF-A0A382CUY8-F1
#
_entry.id   AF-A0A382CUY8-F1
#
_cell.length_a   1.000
_cell.length_b   1.000
_cell.length_c   1.000
_cell.angle_alpha   90.00
_cell.angle_beta   90.00
_cell.angle_gamma   90.00
#
_symmetry.space_group_name_H-M   'P 1'
#
loop_
_entity.id
_entity.type
_entity.pdbx_description
1 polymer ?
#
loop_
_entity_poly.entity_id
_entity_poly.type
_entity_poly.pdbx_seq_one_letter_code
_entity_poly.pdbx_strand_id
1 'polypeptide(L)'
;MKLTQLIETKERLYVCVHAKTPKHEVYAKSSYDAAKQAAEYWGMKSTAGIDAHLTEGNQPKPRKMQVTQADKDNNTEAWKRFKAGDPRYEWKDMILSKREGD
;
A
#
# COMPACT_ATOMS: atom_id res chain seq x y z
N MET A 1 -9.41 24.01 22.55
CA MET A 1 -9.19 23.98 21.08
C MET A 1 -9.57 22.58 20.59
N LYS A 2 -10.54 22.47 19.68
CA LYS A 2 -11.07 21.19 19.17
C LYS A 2 -10.04 20.54 18.26
N LEU A 3 -9.38 19.47 18.71
CA LEU A 3 -8.56 18.60 17.85
C LEU A 3 -9.48 17.55 17.20
N THR A 4 -10.26 18.00 16.21
CA THR A 4 -11.04 17.16 15.30
C THR A 4 -10.12 16.47 14.30
N GLN A 5 -9.27 15.56 14.76
CA GLN A 5 -8.45 14.73 13.88
C GLN A 5 -8.51 13.25 14.27
N LEU A 6 -9.74 12.74 14.39
CA LEU A 6 -10.09 11.35 14.10
C LEU A 6 -10.08 11.13 12.57
N ILE A 7 -9.05 11.63 11.87
CA ILE A 7 -8.84 11.35 10.46
C ILE A 7 -8.45 9.88 10.38
N GLU A 8 -9.38 9.08 9.86
CA GLU A 8 -9.16 7.71 9.38
C GLU A 8 -7.70 7.53 8.97
N THR A 9 -6.99 6.65 9.68
CA THR A 9 -5.59 6.25 9.46
C THR A 9 -5.43 5.47 8.16
N LYS A 10 -5.95 6.01 7.07
CA LYS A 10 -5.80 5.52 5.70
C LYS A 10 -4.36 5.82 5.30
N GLU A 11 -3.61 4.76 5.00
CA GLU A 11 -2.27 4.89 4.41
C GLU A 11 -2.42 5.58 3.06
N ARG A 12 -1.76 6.73 2.90
CA ARG A 12 -1.74 7.49 1.64
C ARG A 12 -0.33 7.42 1.07
N LEU A 13 -0.22 7.54 -0.24
CA LEU A 13 1.09 7.58 -0.89
C LEU A 13 1.69 8.97 -0.78
N TYR A 14 2.92 9.01 -0.29
CA TYR A 14 3.76 10.17 -0.19
C TYR A 14 4.97 9.98 -1.09
N VAL A 15 5.33 11.01 -1.84
CA VAL A 15 6.58 11.08 -2.58
C VAL A 15 7.59 11.79 -1.69
N CYS A 16 8.58 11.05 -1.22
CA CYS A 16 9.70 11.55 -0.45
C CYS A 16 10.81 12.01 -1.41
N VAL A 17 11.24 13.26 -1.27
CA VAL A 17 12.28 13.89 -2.09
C VAL A 17 13.42 14.30 -1.17
N HIS A 18 14.65 14.02 -1.59
CA HIS A 18 15.84 14.49 -0.89
C HIS A 18 16.93 14.81 -1.92
N ALA A 19 17.79 15.79 -1.61
CA ALA A 19 18.63 16.46 -2.60
C ALA A 19 19.62 15.54 -3.34
N LYS A 20 20.05 14.44 -2.71
CA LYS A 20 21.08 13.53 -3.25
C LYS A 20 20.56 12.13 -3.59
N THR A 21 19.29 11.86 -3.30
CA THR A 21 18.69 10.54 -3.49
C THR A 21 17.56 10.64 -4.50
N PRO A 22 17.30 9.58 -5.28
CA PRO A 22 16.12 9.55 -6.14
C PRO A 22 14.85 9.65 -5.30
N LYS A 23 13.78 10.15 -5.91
CA LYS A 23 12.46 10.21 -5.26
C LYS A 23 12.02 8.81 -4.82
N HIS A 24 11.40 8.71 -3.65
CA HIS A 24 10.94 7.45 -3.08
C HIS A 24 9.46 7.54 -2.69
N GLU A 25 8.65 6.61 -3.19
CA GLU A 25 7.22 6.56 -2.95
C GLU A 25 6.93 5.66 -1.75
N VAL A 26 6.31 6.21 -0.71
CA VAL A 26 6.02 5.52 0.56
C VAL A 26 4.54 5.60 0.87
N TYR A 27 3.97 4.48 1.29
CA TYR A 27 2.64 4.46 1.90
C TYR A 27 2.77 4.73 3.40
N ALA A 28 2.14 5.80 3.87
CA ALA A 28 2.19 6.16 5.27
C ALA A 28 0.88 6.80 5.73
N LYS A 29 0.67 6.81 7.04
CA LYS A 29 -0.49 7.47 7.65
C LYS A 29 -0.32 8.99 7.70
N SER A 30 0.92 9.46 7.69
CA SER A 30 1.29 10.87 7.76
C SER A 30 2.54 11.16 6.92
N SER A 31 2.75 12.42 6.57
CA SER A 31 3.99 12.87 5.91
C SER A 31 5.23 12.63 6.77
N TYR A 32 5.09 12.71 8.10
CA TYR A 32 6.20 12.45 9.02
C TYR A 32 6.59 10.97 9.07
N ASP A 33 5.61 10.07 9.09
CA ASP A 33 5.87 8.62 8.99
C ASP A 33 6.47 8.24 7.62
N ALA A 34 6.06 8.93 6.55
CA ALA A 34 6.65 8.74 5.23
C ALA A 34 8.13 9.13 5.22
N ALA A 35 8.46 10.30 5.78
CA ALA A 35 9.83 10.78 5.87
C ALA A 35 10.72 9.87 6.71
N LYS A 36 10.19 9.27 7.79
CA LYS A 36 10.91 8.27 8.61
C LYS A 36 11.25 7.02 7.83
N GLN A 37 10.25 6.42 7.17
CA GLN A 37 10.46 5.23 6.35
C GLN A 37 11.45 5.50 5.21
N ALA A 38 11.39 6.69 4.59
CA ALA A 38 12.37 7.10 3.58
C ALA A 38 13.77 7.29 4.16
N ALA A 39 13.90 7.87 5.37
CA ALA A 39 15.18 8.00 6.06
C ALA A 39 15.79 6.63 6.37
N GLU A 40 14.99 5.68 6.86
CA GLU A 40 15.42 4.31 7.13
C GLU A 40 15.84 3.59 5.84
N TYR A 41 15.05 3.72 4.76
CA TYR A 41 15.37 3.16 3.45
C TYR A 41 16.69 3.71 2.87
N TRP A 42 16.97 4.99 3.10
CA TRP A 42 18.21 5.64 2.67
C TRP A 42 19.36 5.55 3.70
N GLY A 43 19.16 4.89 4.84
CA GLY A 43 20.17 4.79 5.91
C GLY A 43 20.57 6.14 6.53
N MET A 44 19.67 7.12 6.52
CA MET A 44 19.92 8.46 7.07
C MET A 44 19.68 8.48 8.58
N LYS A 45 20.49 9.27 9.30
CA LYS A 45 20.39 9.40 10.77
C LYS A 45 19.15 10.18 11.24
N SER A 46 18.48 10.89 10.33
CA SER A 46 17.33 11.73 10.61
C SER A 46 16.53 11.99 9.35
N THR A 47 15.31 12.52 9.52
CA THR A 47 14.47 12.99 8.42
C THR A 47 14.85 14.39 7.91
N ALA A 48 15.98 14.95 8.37
CA ALA A 48 16.42 16.29 7.97
C ALA A 48 16.74 16.32 6.47
N GLY A 49 16.13 17.27 5.75
CA GLY A 49 16.27 17.42 4.31
C GLY A 49 15.40 16.47 3.47
N ILE A 50 14.54 15.66 4.09
CA ILE A 50 13.54 14.84 3.39
C ILE A 50 12.23 15.62 3.36
N ASP A 51 11.79 15.97 2.16
CA ASP A 51 10.46 16.56 1.95
C ASP A 51 9.48 15.47 1.52
N ALA A 52 8.31 15.40 2.16
CA ALA A 52 7.31 14.38 1.91
C ALA A 52 6.03 15.03 1.36
N HIS A 53 5.83 14.89 0.06
CA HIS A 53 4.67 15.42 -0.64
C HIS A 53 3.56 14.38 -0.73
N LEU A 54 2.36 14.73 -0.28
CA LEU A 54 1.18 13.89 -0.48
C LEU A 54 0.85 13.85 -1.98
N THR A 55 0.73 12.66 -2.55
CA THR A 55 0.33 12.51 -3.95
C THR A 55 -1.19 12.55 -4.06
N GLU A 56 -1.73 13.69 -4.50
CA GLU A 56 -3.16 13.81 -4.82
C GLU A 56 -3.52 12.85 -5.96
N GLY A 57 -4.54 12.01 -5.75
CA GLY A 57 -4.97 10.99 -6.71
C GLY A 57 -4.56 9.56 -6.38
N ASN A 58 -3.60 9.35 -5.45
CA ASN A 58 -3.29 8.01 -4.96
C ASN A 58 -4.09 7.71 -3.69
N GLN A 59 -5.39 7.51 -3.87
CA GLN A 59 -6.18 6.78 -2.88
C GLN A 59 -5.44 5.45 -2.63
N PRO A 60 -5.30 4.97 -1.37
CA PRO A 60 -4.78 3.61 -1.16
C PRO A 60 -5.55 2.70 -2.10
N LYS A 61 -4.85 1.96 -2.97
CA LYS A 61 -5.49 0.90 -3.77
C LYS A 61 -6.38 0.15 -2.77
N PRO A 62 -7.70 0.10 -2.98
CA PRO A 62 -8.58 -0.56 -2.03
C PRO A 62 -7.99 -1.94 -1.79
N ARG A 63 -7.73 -2.27 -0.51
CA ARG A 63 -7.15 -3.56 -0.15
C ARG A 63 -7.98 -4.62 -0.87
N LYS A 64 -7.40 -5.26 -1.88
CA LYS A 64 -8.15 -6.21 -2.67
C LYS A 64 -8.48 -7.38 -1.76
N MET A 65 -9.75 -7.75 -1.73
CA MET A 65 -10.24 -8.85 -0.94
C MET A 65 -9.72 -10.13 -1.58
N GLN A 66 -8.88 -10.85 -0.84
CA GLN A 66 -8.24 -12.07 -1.32
C GLN A 66 -9.29 -13.18 -1.39
N VAL A 67 -9.50 -13.71 -2.58
CA VAL A 67 -10.34 -14.89 -2.81
C VAL A 67 -9.43 -16.10 -2.84
N THR A 68 -9.81 -17.14 -2.09
CA THR A 68 -9.01 -18.35 -1.91
C THR A 68 -9.62 -19.56 -2.63
N GLN A 69 -8.87 -20.67 -2.70
CA GLN A 69 -9.39 -21.92 -3.25
C GLN A 69 -10.64 -22.43 -2.50
N ALA A 70 -10.71 -22.24 -1.18
CA ALA A 70 -11.90 -22.58 -0.38
C ALA A 70 -13.15 -21.77 -0.80
N ASP A 71 -12.99 -20.50 -1.21
CA ASP A 71 -14.10 -19.68 -1.71
C ASP A 71 -14.65 -20.20 -3.03
N LYS A 72 -13.77 -20.72 -3.89
CA LYS A 72 -14.14 -21.37 -5.15
C LYS A 72 -14.86 -22.68 -4.91
N ASP A 73 -14.33 -23.53 -4.02
CA ASP A 73 -14.90 -24.86 -3.74
C ASP A 73 -16.26 -24.77 -3.06
N ASN A 74 -16.46 -23.76 -2.19
CA ASN A 74 -17.75 -23.49 -1.54
C ASN A 74 -18.67 -22.54 -2.34
N ASN A 75 -18.26 -22.14 -3.55
CA ASN A 75 -18.99 -21.21 -4.42
C ASN A 75 -19.51 -19.95 -3.69
N THR A 76 -18.65 -19.33 -2.87
CA THR A 76 -19.04 -18.19 -2.04
C THR A 76 -19.34 -16.95 -2.89
N GLU A 77 -20.06 -15.99 -2.33
CA GLU A 77 -20.37 -14.72 -3.01
C GLU A 77 -19.08 -13.96 -3.41
N ALA A 78 -17.97 -14.15 -2.68
CA ALA A 78 -16.67 -13.59 -3.03
C ALA A 78 -16.11 -14.20 -4.33
N TRP A 79 -16.24 -15.52 -4.53
CA TRP A 79 -15.87 -16.20 -5.77
C TRP A 79 -16.73 -15.75 -6.96
N LYS A 80 -18.04 -15.58 -6.75
CA LYS A 80 -18.95 -15.06 -7.80
C LYS A 80 -18.58 -13.65 -8.23
N ARG A 81 -18.23 -12.76 -7.29
CA ARG A 81 -17.80 -11.38 -7.56
C ARG A 81 -16.43 -11.31 -8.24
N PHE A 82 -15.48 -12.17 -7.83
CA PHE A 82 -14.22 -12.34 -8.54
C PHE A 82 -14.43 -12.83 -9.99
N LYS A 83 -15.30 -13.83 -10.19
CA LYS A 83 -15.67 -14.32 -11.54
C LYS A 83 -16.37 -13.27 -12.40
N ALA A 84 -17.08 -12.33 -11.78
CA ALA A 84 -17.70 -11.17 -12.44
C ALA A 84 -16.69 -10.06 -12.78
N GLY A 85 -15.42 -10.21 -12.41
CA GLY A 85 -14.35 -9.26 -12.76
C GLY A 85 -14.30 -8.02 -11.87
N ASP A 86 -14.82 -8.07 -10.64
CA ASP A 86 -14.76 -6.94 -9.72
C ASP A 86 -13.30 -6.65 -9.31
N PRO A 87 -12.74 -5.46 -9.61
CA PRO A 87 -11.35 -5.11 -9.34
C PRO A 87 -11.00 -5.05 -7.85
N ARG A 88 -11.99 -5.12 -6.96
CA ARG A 88 -11.82 -5.19 -5.51
C ARG A 88 -11.46 -6.59 -5.03
N TYR A 89 -11.57 -7.63 -5.86
CA TYR A 89 -11.24 -8.99 -5.48
C TYR A 89 -9.98 -9.45 -6.22
N GLU A 90 -9.03 -10.04 -5.49
CA GLU A 90 -7.82 -10.62 -6.07
C GLU A 90 -7.73 -12.08 -5.69
N TRP A 91 -7.49 -12.95 -6.67
CA TRP A 91 -7.29 -14.35 -6.38
C TRP A 91 -5.89 -14.55 -5.80
N LYS A 92 -5.83 -14.90 -4.52
CA LYS A 92 -4.60 -15.35 -3.90
C LYS A 92 -4.49 -16.84 -4.15
N ASP A 93 -4.16 -17.19 -5.39
CA ASP A 93 -3.55 -18.48 -5.63
C ASP A 93 -2.29 -18.51 -4.78
N MET A 94 -2.01 -19.62 -4.13
CA MET A 94 -0.65 -19.87 -3.69
C MET A 94 0.22 -19.94 -4.95
N ILE A 95 0.64 -18.80 -5.48
CA ILE A 95 1.80 -18.67 -6.36
C ILE A 95 3.03 -18.86 -5.48
N LEU A 96 3.13 -20.06 -4.92
CA LEU A 96 4.34 -20.71 -4.45
C LEU A 96 4.34 -22.09 -5.13
N SER A 97 4.46 -22.09 -6.47
CA SER A 97 4.97 -23.26 -7.22
C SER A 97 5.35 -22.98 -8.68
N LYS A 98 5.35 -21.73 -9.17
CA LYS A 98 5.93 -21.42 -10.50
C LYS A 98 6.97 -20.30 -10.43
N ARG A 99 8.05 -20.57 -9.69
CA ARG A 99 9.40 -20.02 -9.97
C ARG A 99 10.50 -20.72 -9.18
N GLU A 100 10.66 -22.02 -9.42
CA GLU A 100 11.96 -22.70 -9.50
C GLU A 100 11.87 -23.40 -10.86
N GLY A 101 12.57 -22.97 -11.91
CA GLY A 101 14.01 -23.09 -12.05
C GLY A 101 14.28 -24.35 -12.87
N ASP A 102 14.53 -24.15 -14.18
CA ASP A 102 14.92 -25.13 -15.22
C ASP A 102 13.82 -26.03 -15.81
#